data_AF-A0A063C9T1-F1
#
_entry.id   AF-A0A063C9T1-F1
#
_cell.length_a   1.000
_cell.length_b   1.000
_cell.length_c   1.000
_cell.angle_alpha   90.00
_cell.angle_beta   90.00
_cell.angle_gamma   90.00
#
_symmetry.space_group_name_H-M   'P 1'
#
loop_
_entity.id
_entity.type
_entity.pdbx_description
1 polymer ?
#
loop_
_entity_poly.entity_id
_entity_poly.type
_entity_poly.pdbx_seq_one_letter_code
_entity_poly.pdbx_strand_id
1 'polypeptide(L)'
;MSVVARNVTRLSRAAAPRVAALARPSSRPLSATAVRAVSDTAQKRSVVREKEVPVTVYGAGHGPGDKHTVRVTEEAAHVPLDSPAPRPEYDLVQPLGKKVYEAMPHTLRSMSVYGKVVVVTGGARGLGNHMARACAEAGAKAVVIFDANQDLGDEAAAELHDKSGLPVSFFKVDVRDGAAINAAVDSVVELYGAPDVLVNSAGIADSNIKAETYDPAMFRRLIDINLTGSFLMSQAVGRAMMAAGKPGSIVLVASMSGSVVNYPQEQSCYNASKAGVIQFAKSIAAEWAKYKIRVNCISPGYMDTALNRVPALEAQKKIWKSLTPQDRLGGVDELNGLCVFLASDSSSFMTGANVIIDGGYSCY
;
A
#
# COMPACT_ATOMS: atom_id res chain seq x y z
N MET A 1 -41.91 -11.41 -55.90
CA MET A 1 -42.86 -12.16 -55.06
C MET A 1 -42.80 -11.52 -53.67
N SER A 2 -43.76 -10.67 -53.30
CA SER A 2 -45.01 -11.01 -52.59
C SER A 2 -44.71 -11.57 -51.18
N VAL A 3 -45.22 -11.11 -50.02
CA VAL A 3 -46.25 -10.12 -49.64
C VAL A 3 -46.32 -10.14 -48.08
N VAL A 4 -46.50 -8.98 -47.43
CA VAL A 4 -47.42 -8.71 -46.27
C VAL A 4 -47.01 -9.28 -44.89
N ALA A 5 -47.24 -8.70 -43.71
CA ALA A 5 -48.17 -7.73 -43.09
C ALA A 5 -47.54 -7.29 -41.73
N ARG A 6 -47.93 -6.29 -40.92
CA ARG A 6 -49.14 -5.45 -40.75
C ARG A 6 -48.74 -4.30 -39.78
N ASN A 7 -49.18 -3.06 -40.11
CA ASN A 7 -49.96 -2.09 -39.32
C ASN A 7 -49.80 -2.06 -37.78
N VAL A 8 -49.71 -0.94 -37.04
CA VAL A 8 -50.56 0.28 -37.05
C VAL A 8 -49.85 1.46 -36.34
N THR A 9 -50.00 2.65 -36.91
CA THR A 9 -49.67 3.99 -36.40
C THR A 9 -50.76 4.59 -35.50
N ARG A 10 -50.38 5.39 -34.47
CA ARG A 10 -50.91 6.74 -34.11
C ARG A 10 -50.39 7.15 -32.72
N LEU A 11 -49.46 8.09 -32.60
CA LEU A 11 -49.57 9.57 -32.61
C LEU A 11 -50.29 10.20 -31.39
N SER A 12 -49.43 10.76 -30.52
CA SER A 12 -49.45 12.10 -29.91
C SER A 12 -50.61 12.55 -29.03
N ARG A 13 -50.27 13.00 -27.80
CA ARG A 13 -50.52 14.39 -27.37
C ARG A 13 -49.74 14.75 -26.10
N ALA A 14 -48.94 15.80 -26.19
CA ALA A 14 -48.38 16.53 -25.06
C ALA A 14 -49.41 17.53 -24.51
N ALA A 15 -49.43 17.73 -23.20
CA ALA A 15 -49.96 18.92 -22.54
C ALA A 15 -49.32 19.08 -21.14
N ALA A 16 -48.73 20.24 -20.89
CA ALA A 16 -48.37 20.78 -19.58
C ALA A 16 -48.94 22.22 -19.52
N PRO A 17 -48.94 22.95 -18.39
CA PRO A 17 -48.87 22.57 -16.97
C PRO A 17 -50.11 23.13 -16.18
N ARG A 18 -50.20 22.88 -14.87
CA ARG A 18 -51.09 23.64 -13.97
C ARG A 18 -50.33 24.10 -12.72
N VAL A 19 -50.50 25.38 -12.42
CA VAL A 19 -49.92 26.16 -11.31
C VAL A 19 -50.94 26.25 -10.17
N ALA A 20 -50.51 26.02 -8.92
CA ALA A 20 -51.02 26.55 -7.64
C ALA A 20 -50.30 25.79 -6.51
N ALA A 21 -49.87 26.32 -5.37
CA ALA A 21 -49.87 27.66 -4.79
C ALA A 21 -48.75 27.71 -3.71
N LEU A 22 -48.35 28.92 -3.34
CA LEU A 22 -47.29 29.25 -2.37
C LEU A 22 -47.58 28.76 -0.95
N ALA A 23 -46.58 28.15 -0.31
CA ALA A 23 -46.45 28.12 1.15
C ALA A 23 -45.01 28.52 1.54
N ARG A 24 -44.92 29.57 2.36
CA ARG A 24 -43.69 30.20 2.86
C ARG A 24 -42.92 29.30 3.84
N PRO A 25 -41.61 29.53 4.04
CA PRO A 25 -40.75 28.69 4.85
C PRO A 25 -40.95 28.97 6.34
N SER A 26 -41.12 27.93 7.17
CA SER A 26 -41.04 28.07 8.62
C SER A 26 -39.57 28.11 9.04
N SER A 27 -39.10 29.29 9.42
CA SER A 27 -37.83 29.51 10.11
C SER A 27 -37.85 28.81 11.48
N ARG A 28 -37.02 27.78 11.66
CA ARG A 28 -36.66 27.30 13.00
C ARG A 28 -35.51 28.15 13.53
N PRO A 29 -35.58 28.67 14.76
CA PRO A 29 -34.51 29.47 15.33
C PRO A 29 -33.30 28.58 15.63
N LEU A 30 -32.13 29.06 15.22
CA LEU A 30 -30.83 28.61 15.67
C LEU A 30 -30.77 28.77 17.20
N SER A 31 -30.65 27.66 17.92
CA SER A 31 -30.28 27.72 19.33
C SER A 31 -28.79 27.99 19.41
N ALA A 32 -28.44 29.21 19.81
CA ALA A 32 -27.08 29.61 20.11
C ALA A 32 -26.65 28.98 21.43
N THR A 33 -25.84 27.92 21.36
CA THR A 33 -25.15 27.40 22.54
C THR A 33 -23.71 27.91 22.53
N ALA A 34 -23.47 28.82 23.48
CA ALA A 34 -22.21 29.37 23.96
C ALA A 34 -20.90 28.86 23.33
N VAL A 35 -20.18 29.79 22.70
CA VAL A 35 -18.72 29.71 22.50
C VAL A 35 -18.06 29.67 23.88
N ARG A 36 -17.54 28.52 24.28
CA ARG A 36 -16.46 28.47 25.26
C ARG A 36 -15.14 28.36 24.50
N ALA A 37 -14.46 29.49 24.40
CA ALA A 37 -13.03 29.47 24.19
C ALA A 37 -12.38 28.76 25.38
N VAL A 38 -11.67 27.67 25.11
CA VAL A 38 -10.58 27.20 25.97
C VAL A 38 -9.42 26.90 25.03
N SER A 39 -8.58 27.92 24.87
CA SER A 39 -7.17 27.72 24.60
C SER A 39 -6.57 26.90 25.74
N ASP A 40 -5.98 25.75 25.44
CA ASP A 40 -4.59 25.54 25.84
C ASP A 40 -3.96 24.44 24.97
N THR A 41 -2.89 24.80 24.28
CA THR A 41 -2.05 23.92 23.49
C THR A 41 -0.90 23.53 24.40
N ALA A 42 -1.03 22.40 25.08
CA ALA A 42 0.07 21.84 25.85
C ALA A 42 0.24 20.36 25.50
N GLN A 43 1.37 20.08 24.86
CA GLN A 43 1.92 18.77 24.54
C GLN A 43 1.56 17.67 25.54
N LYS A 44 1.06 16.54 25.06
CA LYS A 44 1.29 15.25 25.72
C LYS A 44 1.79 14.23 24.70
N ARG A 45 3.10 13.98 24.77
CA ARG A 45 3.76 12.74 24.33
C ARG A 45 2.99 11.57 24.94
N SER A 46 2.37 10.72 24.14
CA SER A 46 1.87 9.42 24.60
C SER A 46 2.87 8.33 24.20
N VAL A 47 4.05 8.37 24.82
CA VAL A 47 4.87 7.17 25.00
C VAL A 47 4.49 6.65 26.38
N VAL A 48 3.57 5.70 26.45
CA VAL A 48 3.24 5.02 27.70
C VAL A 48 4.38 4.04 27.98
N ARG A 49 5.26 4.40 28.92
CA ARG A 49 6.19 3.48 29.57
C ARG A 49 5.58 3.11 30.91
N GLU A 50 4.76 2.08 30.94
CA GLU A 50 4.26 1.51 32.19
C GLU A 50 4.98 0.18 32.43
N LYS A 51 5.68 0.08 33.58
CA LYS A 51 6.45 -1.10 34.01
C LYS A 51 5.63 -2.04 34.91
N GLU A 52 4.35 -1.77 35.15
CA GLU A 52 3.48 -2.60 36.00
C GLU A 52 2.04 -2.57 35.44
N VAL A 53 1.42 -3.75 35.30
CA VAL A 53 0.02 -3.88 34.86
C VAL A 53 -0.82 -4.40 36.04
N PRO A 54 -1.79 -3.62 36.55
CA PRO A 54 -2.67 -4.11 37.60
C PRO A 54 -3.73 -5.05 37.01
N VAL A 55 -3.87 -6.24 37.61
CA VAL A 55 -4.91 -7.22 37.30
C VAL A 55 -5.85 -7.34 38.51
N THR A 56 -7.16 -7.41 38.26
CA THR A 56 -8.18 -7.72 39.27
C THR A 56 -8.93 -8.96 38.83
N VAL A 57 -8.99 -9.98 39.68
CA VAL A 57 -9.69 -11.24 39.40
C VAL A 57 -10.93 -11.34 40.28
N TYR A 58 -12.05 -11.76 39.67
CA TYR A 58 -13.30 -12.05 40.40
C TYR A 58 -13.56 -13.56 40.35
N GLY A 59 -13.52 -14.20 41.52
CA GLY A 59 -13.99 -15.57 41.70
C GLY A 59 -15.51 -15.62 41.90
N ALA A 60 -16.12 -16.78 41.65
CA ALA A 60 -17.56 -16.99 41.81
C ALA A 60 -17.99 -16.90 43.29
N GLY A 61 -18.28 -15.68 43.75
CA GLY A 61 -18.75 -15.33 45.08
C GLY A 61 -18.60 -13.83 45.28
N HIS A 62 -19.70 -13.11 45.53
CA HIS A 62 -19.76 -11.65 45.46
C HIS A 62 -18.87 -10.98 46.53
N GLY A 63 -17.78 -10.34 46.11
CA GLY A 63 -16.89 -9.48 46.89
C GLY A 63 -15.95 -8.65 46.00
N PRO A 64 -15.38 -7.53 46.48
CA PRO A 64 -14.42 -6.72 45.72
C PRO A 64 -13.11 -7.51 45.49
N GLY A 65 -12.72 -7.70 44.22
CA GLY A 65 -11.65 -8.62 43.82
C GLY A 65 -10.26 -8.29 44.38
N ASP A 66 -9.46 -9.33 44.60
CA ASP A 66 -8.08 -9.22 45.09
C ASP A 66 -7.15 -8.60 44.03
N LYS A 67 -6.33 -7.64 44.46
CA LYS A 67 -5.34 -6.94 43.62
C LYS A 67 -3.94 -7.42 43.98
N HIS A 68 -3.17 -7.85 42.98
CA HIS A 68 -1.74 -8.10 43.14
C HIS A 68 -0.94 -7.70 41.88
N THR A 69 0.34 -7.39 42.09
CA THR A 69 1.27 -6.92 41.05
C THR A 69 2.26 -8.03 40.70
N VAL A 70 2.35 -8.39 39.42
CA VAL A 70 3.35 -9.35 38.91
C VAL A 70 4.55 -8.57 38.36
N ARG A 71 5.75 -8.81 38.91
CA ARG A 71 7.01 -8.29 38.35
C ARG A 71 7.54 -9.26 37.29
N VAL A 72 7.80 -8.74 36.09
CA VAL A 72 8.44 -9.51 35.00
C VAL A 72 9.95 -9.50 35.24
N THR A 73 10.54 -10.68 35.39
CA THR A 73 12.00 -10.87 35.50
C THR A 73 12.68 -10.66 34.13
N GLU A 74 13.91 -10.14 34.14
CA GLU A 74 14.69 -9.75 32.93
C GLU A 74 15.10 -10.91 32.00
N GLU A 75 14.61 -12.13 32.22
CA GLU A 75 14.82 -13.27 31.30
C GLU A 75 13.81 -13.29 30.13
N ALA A 76 12.86 -12.36 30.08
CA ALA A 76 11.99 -12.17 28.91
C ALA A 76 12.69 -11.50 27.70
N ALA A 77 13.97 -11.16 27.80
CA ALA A 77 14.74 -10.52 26.73
C ALA A 77 15.29 -11.49 25.68
N HIS A 78 15.16 -12.81 25.86
CA HIS A 78 15.57 -13.82 24.88
C HIS A 78 14.40 -14.75 24.56
N VAL A 79 13.47 -14.26 23.75
CA VAL A 79 12.55 -15.14 23.03
C VAL A 79 13.29 -15.64 21.79
N PRO A 80 13.45 -16.96 21.59
CA PRO A 80 13.97 -17.49 20.34
C PRO A 80 13.06 -17.01 19.21
N LEU A 81 13.64 -16.28 18.25
CA LEU A 81 12.98 -15.99 16.99
C LEU A 81 12.81 -17.34 16.26
N ASP A 82 11.63 -17.96 16.35
CA ASP A 82 11.23 -19.09 15.48
C ASP A 82 10.99 -18.60 14.03
N SER A 83 11.78 -17.65 13.57
CA SER A 83 11.83 -17.18 12.18
C SER A 83 13.30 -17.01 11.85
N PRO A 84 13.80 -17.64 10.78
CA PRO A 84 15.19 -17.49 10.40
C PRO A 84 15.47 -16.00 10.26
N ALA A 85 16.50 -15.51 10.95
CA ALA A 85 17.03 -14.17 10.71
C ALA A 85 17.22 -14.00 9.20
N PRO A 86 17.02 -12.78 8.64
CA PRO A 86 17.39 -12.52 7.25
C PRO A 86 18.79 -13.07 7.03
N ARG A 87 18.94 -13.96 6.04
CA ARG A 87 20.24 -14.59 5.83
C ARG A 87 21.25 -13.46 5.52
N PRO A 88 22.49 -13.56 6.01
CA PRO A 88 23.50 -12.51 5.83
C PRO A 88 23.76 -12.12 4.35
N GLU A 89 23.49 -13.05 3.43
CA GLU A 89 23.57 -12.85 1.98
C GLU A 89 22.62 -11.78 1.42
N TYR A 90 21.54 -11.44 2.13
CA TYR A 90 20.54 -10.46 1.69
C TYR A 90 20.85 -9.01 2.10
N ASP A 91 21.93 -8.77 2.84
CA ASP A 91 22.34 -7.41 3.24
C ASP A 91 23.21 -6.71 2.19
N LEU A 92 23.76 -7.46 1.23
CA LEU A 92 24.63 -6.97 0.16
C LEU A 92 23.80 -6.58 -1.08
N VAL A 93 23.65 -5.27 -1.30
CA VAL A 93 23.05 -4.77 -2.54
C VAL A 93 24.17 -4.62 -3.58
N GLN A 94 24.36 -5.63 -4.43
CA GLN A 94 25.33 -5.54 -5.54
C GLN A 94 24.60 -5.34 -6.88
N PRO A 95 24.68 -4.14 -7.49
CA PRO A 95 24.02 -3.88 -8.76
C PRO A 95 24.57 -4.72 -9.91
N LEU A 96 23.67 -5.09 -10.80
CA LEU A 96 24.00 -5.72 -12.06
C LEU A 96 24.86 -4.78 -12.91
N GLY A 97 26.16 -5.08 -13.00
CA GLY A 97 27.11 -4.31 -13.78
C GLY A 97 26.94 -4.49 -15.30
N LYS A 98 27.30 -3.46 -16.07
CA LYS A 98 27.20 -3.42 -17.54
C LYS A 98 27.76 -4.67 -18.23
N LYS A 99 28.98 -5.08 -17.86
CA LYS A 99 29.66 -6.24 -18.46
C LYS A 99 28.87 -7.53 -18.27
N VAL A 100 28.29 -7.74 -17.09
CA VAL A 100 27.48 -8.92 -16.79
C VAL A 100 26.16 -8.85 -17.57
N TYR A 101 25.49 -7.69 -17.55
CA TYR A 101 24.27 -7.47 -18.32
C TYR A 101 24.46 -7.75 -19.82
N GLU A 102 25.52 -7.24 -20.44
CA GLU A 102 25.81 -7.45 -21.86
C GLU A 102 26.13 -8.92 -22.20
N ALA A 103 26.67 -9.68 -21.25
CA ALA A 103 26.95 -11.11 -21.41
C ALA A 103 25.72 -12.01 -21.18
N MET A 104 24.64 -11.50 -20.59
CA MET A 104 23.44 -12.30 -20.30
C MET A 104 22.67 -12.67 -21.60
N PRO A 105 22.12 -13.88 -21.69
CA PRO A 105 21.16 -14.25 -22.74
C PRO A 105 19.96 -13.31 -22.79
N HIS A 106 19.29 -13.21 -23.95
CA HIS A 106 18.15 -12.31 -24.18
C HIS A 106 17.07 -12.42 -23.09
N THR A 107 16.63 -13.64 -22.77
CA THR A 107 15.58 -13.87 -21.78
C THR A 107 15.96 -13.33 -20.41
N LEU A 108 17.19 -13.59 -19.93
CA LEU A 108 17.64 -13.11 -18.63
C LEU A 108 17.87 -11.59 -18.60
N ARG A 109 18.35 -11.00 -19.71
CA ARG A 109 18.42 -9.52 -19.83
C ARG A 109 17.05 -8.87 -19.66
N SER A 110 16.02 -9.46 -20.26
CA SER A 110 14.66 -8.93 -20.17
C SER A 110 14.08 -8.95 -18.74
N MET A 111 14.63 -9.79 -17.85
CA MET A 111 14.22 -9.91 -16.43
C MET A 111 14.94 -8.92 -15.52
N SER A 112 15.45 -7.82 -16.05
CA SER A 112 16.15 -6.78 -15.29
C SER A 112 15.49 -5.41 -15.49
N VAL A 113 15.85 -4.46 -14.62
CA VAL A 113 15.51 -3.04 -14.79
C VAL A 113 16.75 -2.24 -15.20
N TYR A 114 17.67 -2.89 -15.90
CA TYR A 114 18.94 -2.29 -16.27
C TYR A 114 18.74 -0.98 -17.03
N GLY A 115 19.33 0.11 -16.51
CA GLY A 115 19.25 1.42 -17.13
C GLY A 115 17.92 2.18 -16.92
N LYS A 116 16.98 1.65 -16.13
CA LYS A 116 15.67 2.25 -15.85
C LYS A 116 15.69 3.16 -14.61
N VAL A 117 14.90 4.24 -14.63
CA VAL A 117 14.61 5.09 -13.47
C VAL A 117 13.42 4.51 -12.71
N VAL A 118 13.63 4.15 -11.45
CA VAL A 118 12.63 3.47 -10.61
C VAL A 118 12.20 4.38 -9.46
N VAL A 119 10.92 4.73 -9.40
CA VAL A 119 10.30 5.45 -8.27
C VAL A 119 9.64 4.44 -7.34
N VAL A 120 9.89 4.54 -6.04
CA VAL A 120 9.32 3.65 -5.02
C VAL A 120 8.69 4.50 -3.90
N THR A 121 7.38 4.38 -3.70
CA THR A 121 6.69 5.03 -2.58
C THR A 121 6.66 4.10 -1.36
N GLY A 122 6.73 4.62 -0.14
CA GLY A 122 6.85 3.77 1.05
C GLY A 122 8.20 3.05 1.10
N GLY A 123 9.22 3.62 0.45
CA GLY A 123 10.54 3.00 0.28
C GLY A 123 11.49 3.21 1.46
N ALA A 124 11.08 3.96 2.49
CA ALA A 124 11.93 4.19 3.66
C ALA A 124 12.08 2.94 4.54
N ARG A 125 11.14 1.98 4.47
CA ARG A 125 11.20 0.73 5.25
C ARG A 125 10.33 -0.38 4.67
N GLY A 126 10.43 -1.57 5.23
CA GLY A 126 9.53 -2.68 4.94
C GLY A 126 9.56 -3.09 3.47
N LEU A 127 8.42 -3.51 2.92
CA LEU A 127 8.34 -4.11 1.59
C LEU A 127 8.85 -3.17 0.48
N GLY A 128 8.49 -1.88 0.53
CA GLY A 128 8.96 -0.88 -0.43
C GLY A 128 10.48 -0.77 -0.45
N ASN A 129 11.12 -0.74 0.72
CA ASN A 129 12.58 -0.68 0.82
C ASN A 129 13.25 -1.93 0.23
N HIS A 130 12.76 -3.13 0.53
CA HIS A 130 13.31 -4.37 -0.03
C HIS A 130 13.15 -4.45 -1.56
N MET A 131 12.00 -4.01 -2.10
CA MET A 131 11.80 -3.93 -3.55
C MET A 131 12.68 -2.85 -4.20
N ALA A 132 12.95 -1.73 -3.51
CA ALA A 132 13.90 -0.72 -3.99
C ALA A 132 15.33 -1.29 -4.10
N ARG A 133 15.77 -2.05 -3.09
CA ARG A 133 17.05 -2.78 -3.11
C ARG A 133 17.11 -3.78 -4.26
N ALA A 134 16.04 -4.54 -4.48
CA ALA A 134 15.96 -5.48 -5.60
C ALA A 134 16.06 -4.80 -6.97
N CYS A 135 15.44 -3.63 -7.13
CA CYS A 135 15.58 -2.85 -8.36
C CYS A 135 17.01 -2.30 -8.54
N ALA A 136 17.68 -1.91 -7.46
CA ALA A 136 19.10 -1.55 -7.50
C ALA A 136 19.99 -2.73 -7.92
N GLU A 137 19.80 -3.90 -7.30
CA GLU A 137 20.47 -5.16 -7.68
C GLU A 137 20.23 -5.52 -9.15
N ALA A 138 19.01 -5.29 -9.65
CA ALA A 138 18.64 -5.54 -11.04
C ALA A 138 19.09 -4.45 -12.02
N GLY A 139 19.97 -3.53 -11.61
CA GLY A 139 20.70 -2.60 -12.48
C GLY A 139 19.98 -1.29 -12.78
N ALA A 140 19.05 -0.84 -11.93
CA ALA A 140 18.40 0.46 -12.09
C ALA A 140 19.42 1.58 -12.34
N LYS A 141 19.10 2.51 -13.26
CA LYS A 141 19.91 3.71 -13.52
C LYS A 141 19.90 4.64 -12.30
N ALA A 142 18.73 4.78 -11.68
CA ALA A 142 18.52 5.58 -10.49
C ALA A 142 17.31 5.02 -9.72
N VAL A 143 17.38 5.09 -8.39
CA VAL A 143 16.27 4.74 -7.51
C VAL A 143 15.81 6.01 -6.77
N VAL A 144 14.50 6.25 -6.78
CA VAL A 144 13.91 7.40 -6.11
C VAL A 144 12.93 6.94 -5.05
N ILE A 145 13.17 7.31 -3.80
CA ILE A 145 12.34 6.95 -2.64
C ILE A 145 11.41 8.12 -2.31
N PHE A 146 10.11 7.84 -2.28
CA PHE A 146 9.08 8.77 -1.78
C PHE A 146 8.55 8.20 -0.46
N ASP A 147 8.60 8.99 0.61
CA ASP A 147 8.05 8.58 1.92
C ASP A 147 7.64 9.81 2.75
N ALA A 148 6.72 9.63 3.69
CA ALA A 148 6.28 10.71 4.56
C ALA A 148 7.24 10.96 5.74
N ASN A 149 8.05 9.96 6.10
CA ASN A 149 9.01 10.06 7.19
C ASN A 149 10.37 10.56 6.69
N GLN A 150 10.79 11.74 7.18
CA GLN A 150 12.06 12.36 6.79
C GLN A 150 13.26 11.49 7.18
N ASP A 151 13.41 11.22 8.48
CA ASP A 151 14.61 10.59 9.04
C ASP A 151 14.82 9.18 8.46
N LEU A 152 13.75 8.37 8.39
CA LEU A 152 13.82 7.03 7.80
C LEU A 152 14.08 7.06 6.29
N GLY A 153 13.56 8.08 5.61
CA GLY A 153 13.77 8.26 4.17
C GLY A 153 15.22 8.61 3.84
N ASP A 154 15.81 9.54 4.59
CA ASP A 154 17.21 9.92 4.47
C ASP A 154 18.14 8.73 4.76
N GLU A 155 17.88 8.00 5.86
CA GLU A 155 18.65 6.80 6.23
C GLU A 155 18.58 5.73 5.12
N ALA A 156 17.38 5.41 4.64
CA ALA A 156 17.19 4.40 3.61
C ALA A 156 17.86 4.76 2.28
N ALA A 157 17.81 6.04 1.88
CA ALA A 157 18.45 6.50 0.66
C ALA A 157 19.97 6.49 0.76
N ALA A 158 20.52 6.96 1.88
CA ALA A 158 21.96 6.93 2.15
C ALA A 158 22.48 5.48 2.17
N GLU A 159 21.82 4.59 2.90
CA GLU A 159 22.25 3.19 2.98
C GLU A 159 22.20 2.49 1.62
N LEU A 160 21.13 2.72 0.83
CA LEU A 160 21.02 2.14 -0.50
C LEU A 160 22.09 2.70 -1.45
N HIS A 161 22.37 4.01 -1.38
CA HIS A 161 23.45 4.63 -2.15
C HIS A 161 24.81 4.03 -1.79
N ASP A 162 25.14 3.94 -0.51
CA ASP A 162 26.43 3.44 -0.03
C ASP A 162 26.65 1.97 -0.42
N LYS A 163 25.61 1.14 -0.34
CA LYS A 163 25.70 -0.28 -0.70
C LYS A 163 25.78 -0.50 -2.20
N SER A 164 25.00 0.25 -2.99
CA SER A 164 24.88 0.02 -4.43
C SER A 164 25.85 0.83 -5.30
N GLY A 165 26.26 2.01 -4.85
CA GLY A 165 26.95 3.02 -5.67
C GLY A 165 26.08 3.65 -6.76
N LEU A 166 24.78 3.38 -6.79
CA LEU A 166 23.84 3.97 -7.75
C LEU A 166 23.34 5.34 -7.27
N PRO A 167 22.92 6.24 -8.18
CA PRO A 167 22.16 7.42 -7.80
C PRO A 167 20.87 7.04 -7.05
N VAL A 168 20.76 7.48 -5.79
CA VAL A 168 19.55 7.34 -4.98
C VAL A 168 19.12 8.72 -4.49
N SER A 169 17.85 9.06 -4.67
CA SER A 169 17.27 10.30 -4.16
C SER A 169 16.09 10.01 -3.25
N PHE A 170 15.91 10.83 -2.22
CA PHE A 170 14.75 10.80 -1.35
C PHE A 170 13.93 12.08 -1.49
N PHE A 171 12.61 11.93 -1.53
CA PHE A 171 11.64 13.03 -1.46
C PHE A 171 10.65 12.77 -0.33
N LYS A 172 10.58 13.71 0.61
CA LYS A 172 9.55 13.69 1.65
C LYS A 172 8.20 14.03 1.04
N VAL A 173 7.36 13.02 0.83
CA VAL A 173 6.04 13.16 0.20
C VAL A 173 5.01 12.36 0.98
N ASP A 174 3.94 13.03 1.39
CA ASP A 174 2.72 12.37 1.82
C ASP A 174 1.90 12.03 0.57
N VAL A 175 1.54 10.77 0.39
CA VAL A 175 0.80 10.31 -0.80
C VAL A 175 -0.61 10.90 -0.92
N ARG A 176 -1.09 11.59 0.12
CA ARG A 176 -2.37 12.33 0.10
C ARG A 176 -2.24 13.73 -0.49
N ASP A 177 -1.03 14.27 -0.57
CA ASP A 177 -0.78 15.63 -1.07
C ASP A 177 -0.44 15.60 -2.57
N GLY A 178 -1.47 15.74 -3.40
CA GLY A 178 -1.31 15.75 -4.85
C GLY A 178 -0.39 16.87 -5.37
N ALA A 179 -0.31 18.01 -4.69
CA ALA A 179 0.56 19.11 -5.12
C ALA A 179 2.04 18.78 -4.84
N ALA A 180 2.33 18.26 -3.65
CA ALA A 180 3.66 17.79 -3.29
C ALA A 180 4.12 16.64 -4.20
N ILE A 181 3.22 15.69 -4.51
CA ILE A 181 3.50 14.59 -5.45
C ILE A 181 3.91 15.14 -6.82
N ASN A 182 3.13 16.08 -7.39
CA ASN A 182 3.42 16.62 -8.71
C ASN A 182 4.78 17.33 -8.74
N ALA A 183 5.06 18.19 -7.76
CA ALA A 183 6.34 18.90 -7.68
C ALA A 183 7.53 17.94 -7.52
N ALA A 184 7.37 16.87 -6.73
CA ALA A 184 8.40 15.86 -6.56
C ALA A 184 8.63 15.06 -7.85
N VAL A 185 7.56 14.68 -8.57
CA VAL A 185 7.68 13.99 -9.87
C VAL A 185 8.33 14.88 -10.92
N ASP A 186 8.00 16.17 -10.97
CA ASP A 186 8.65 17.13 -11.86
C ASP A 186 10.16 17.22 -11.57
N SER A 187 10.54 17.28 -10.30
CA SER A 187 11.96 17.25 -9.88
C SER A 187 12.66 15.95 -10.31
N VAL A 188 11.99 14.80 -10.24
CA VAL A 188 12.52 13.52 -10.73
C VAL A 188 12.75 13.56 -12.24
N VAL A 189 11.80 14.14 -13.00
CA VAL A 189 11.92 14.30 -14.45
C VAL A 189 13.11 15.18 -14.81
N GLU A 190 13.32 16.28 -14.09
CA GLU A 190 14.47 17.17 -14.29
C GLU A 190 15.81 16.48 -14.00
N LEU A 191 15.89 15.70 -12.91
CA LEU A 191 17.12 15.03 -12.49
C LEU A 191 17.48 13.81 -13.35
N TYR A 192 16.48 12.99 -13.71
CA TYR A 192 16.72 11.65 -14.24
C TYR A 192 16.03 11.36 -15.57
N GLY A 193 15.11 12.23 -16.00
CA GLY A 193 14.15 12.01 -17.08
C GLY A 193 12.86 11.35 -16.57
N ALA A 194 11.89 11.14 -17.48
CA ALA A 194 10.63 10.50 -17.13
C ALA A 194 10.85 9.09 -16.52
N PRO A 195 10.19 8.78 -15.38
CA PRO A 195 10.31 7.47 -14.75
C PRO A 195 9.98 6.32 -15.70
N ASP A 196 10.70 5.21 -15.59
CA ASP A 196 10.39 3.97 -16.30
C ASP A 196 9.44 3.07 -15.49
N VAL A 197 9.60 3.11 -14.17
CA VAL A 197 8.92 2.22 -13.23
C VAL A 197 8.40 3.01 -12.03
N LEU A 198 7.16 2.75 -11.63
CA LEU A 198 6.62 3.10 -10.32
C LEU A 198 6.32 1.83 -9.53
N VAL A 199 6.96 1.66 -8.37
CA VAL A 199 6.58 0.67 -7.36
C VAL A 199 5.82 1.41 -6.24
N ASN A 200 4.49 1.33 -6.28
CA ASN A 200 3.62 2.04 -5.36
C ASN A 200 3.32 1.17 -4.13
N SER A 201 4.20 1.25 -3.13
CA SER A 201 4.13 0.47 -1.89
C SER A 201 3.62 1.25 -0.66
N ALA A 202 3.33 2.54 -0.77
CA ALA A 202 2.85 3.32 0.37
C ALA A 202 1.48 2.81 0.83
N GLY A 203 1.31 2.63 2.14
CA GLY A 203 0.06 2.15 2.70
C GLY A 203 0.11 1.97 4.21
N ILE A 204 -1.08 1.90 4.81
CA ILE A 204 -1.29 1.56 6.21
C ILE A 204 -2.29 0.43 6.34
N ALA A 205 -2.26 -0.26 7.48
CA ALA A 205 -3.22 -1.28 7.84
C ALA A 205 -3.72 -1.02 9.26
N ASP A 206 -5.02 -0.76 9.37
CA ASP A 206 -5.72 -0.77 10.65
C ASP A 206 -6.30 -2.18 10.85
N SER A 207 -5.96 -2.79 11.97
CA SER A 207 -6.23 -4.20 12.27
C SER A 207 -6.80 -4.35 13.69
N ASN A 208 -7.60 -5.38 13.91
CA ASN A 208 -8.34 -5.63 15.17
C ASN A 208 -9.33 -4.50 15.51
N ILE A 209 -9.96 -3.93 14.48
CA ILE A 209 -11.00 -2.89 14.63
C ILE A 209 -12.29 -3.40 14.00
N LYS A 210 -13.28 -3.64 14.86
CA LYS A 210 -14.60 -4.12 14.45
C LYS A 210 -15.35 -3.09 13.62
N ALA A 211 -16.14 -3.55 12.66
CA ALA A 211 -16.82 -2.68 11.72
C ALA A 211 -17.85 -1.76 12.39
N GLU A 212 -18.57 -2.26 13.40
CA GLU A 212 -19.61 -1.54 14.13
C GLU A 212 -19.08 -0.43 15.04
N THR A 213 -17.79 -0.44 15.38
CA THR A 213 -17.13 0.57 16.23
C THR A 213 -16.01 1.31 15.52
N TYR A 214 -15.82 1.11 14.22
CA TYR A 214 -14.75 1.74 13.46
C TYR A 214 -15.00 3.26 13.37
N ASP A 215 -14.04 4.07 13.84
CA ASP A 215 -14.06 5.53 13.67
C ASP A 215 -14.10 5.94 12.17
N PRO A 216 -15.15 6.64 11.72
CA PRO A 216 -15.24 7.14 10.34
C PRO A 216 -14.06 8.01 9.89
N ALA A 217 -13.38 8.73 10.79
CA ALA A 217 -12.21 9.53 10.44
C ALA A 217 -10.99 8.65 10.11
N MET A 218 -10.75 7.60 10.90
CA MET A 218 -9.73 6.60 10.61
C MET A 218 -10.02 5.87 9.29
N PHE A 219 -11.29 5.49 9.06
CA PHE A 219 -11.72 4.85 7.82
C PHE A 219 -11.37 5.71 6.59
N ARG A 220 -11.75 7.00 6.62
CA ARG A 220 -11.43 7.94 5.52
C ARG A 220 -9.94 8.09 5.31
N ARG A 221 -9.16 8.23 6.40
CA ARG A 221 -7.70 8.32 6.33
C ARG A 221 -7.08 7.09 5.67
N LEU A 222 -7.53 5.89 6.02
CA LEU A 222 -7.00 4.64 5.44
C LEU A 222 -7.28 4.58 3.94
N ILE A 223 -8.53 4.88 3.52
CA ILE A 223 -8.89 4.95 2.10
C ILE A 223 -8.06 6.00 1.37
N ASP A 224 -7.88 7.17 1.98
CA ASP A 224 -7.14 8.28 1.39
C ASP A 224 -5.66 7.93 1.17
N ILE A 225 -5.04 7.23 2.10
CA ILE A 225 -3.64 6.77 1.95
C ILE A 225 -3.56 5.62 0.93
N ASN A 226 -4.33 4.56 1.13
CA ASN A 226 -4.15 3.31 0.38
C ASN A 226 -4.68 3.38 -1.05
N LEU A 227 -5.84 4.02 -1.25
CA LEU A 227 -6.52 4.06 -2.55
C LEU A 227 -6.35 5.41 -3.24
N THR A 228 -6.71 6.52 -2.59
CA THR A 228 -6.56 7.86 -3.21
C THR A 228 -5.09 8.16 -3.46
N GLY A 229 -4.20 7.87 -2.51
CA GLY A 229 -2.76 8.05 -2.69
C GLY A 229 -2.18 7.17 -3.80
N SER A 230 -2.67 5.93 -3.94
CA SER A 230 -2.32 5.08 -5.08
C SER A 230 -2.71 5.70 -6.41
N PHE A 231 -3.89 6.30 -6.48
CA PHE A 231 -4.37 7.03 -7.65
C PHE A 231 -3.50 8.25 -7.95
N LEU A 232 -3.26 9.14 -6.98
CA LEU A 232 -2.51 10.38 -7.19
C LEU A 232 -1.08 10.12 -7.67
N MET A 233 -0.38 9.18 -7.04
CA MET A 233 0.97 8.78 -7.48
C MET A 233 0.99 8.17 -8.88
N SER A 234 0.05 7.26 -9.17
CA SER A 234 -0.04 6.65 -10.50
C SER A 234 -0.36 7.69 -11.56
N GLN A 235 -1.23 8.65 -11.25
CA GLN A 235 -1.61 9.72 -12.16
C GLN A 235 -0.43 10.64 -12.47
N ALA A 236 0.34 11.06 -11.47
CA ALA A 236 1.49 11.93 -11.66
C ALA A 236 2.59 11.25 -12.50
N VAL A 237 2.99 10.03 -12.13
CA VAL A 237 4.01 9.28 -12.88
C VAL A 237 3.52 8.89 -14.27
N GLY A 238 2.27 8.45 -14.40
CA GLY A 238 1.65 8.11 -15.68
C GLY A 238 1.60 9.30 -16.64
N ARG A 239 1.26 10.50 -16.16
CA ARG A 239 1.33 11.72 -16.98
C ARG A 239 2.76 12.03 -17.45
N ALA A 240 3.75 11.88 -16.58
CA ALA A 240 5.15 12.09 -16.95
C ALA A 240 5.61 11.11 -18.04
N MET A 241 5.25 9.83 -17.93
CA MET A 241 5.50 8.80 -18.96
C MET A 241 4.83 9.16 -20.30
N MET A 242 3.55 9.53 -20.26
CA MET A 242 2.78 9.90 -21.45
C MET A 242 3.35 11.15 -22.14
N ALA A 243 3.70 12.19 -21.37
CA ALA A 243 4.27 13.42 -21.89
C ALA A 243 5.61 13.19 -22.60
N ALA A 244 6.41 12.25 -22.09
CA ALA A 244 7.67 11.85 -22.70
C ALA A 244 7.52 10.85 -23.87
N GLY A 245 6.30 10.39 -24.17
CA GLY A 245 6.06 9.32 -25.15
C GLY A 245 6.76 8.00 -24.80
N LYS A 246 7.01 7.78 -23.51
CA LYS A 246 7.84 6.69 -22.99
C LYS A 246 6.96 5.54 -22.49
N PRO A 247 7.25 4.28 -22.86
CA PRO A 247 6.58 3.13 -22.24
C PRO A 247 6.92 3.08 -20.75
N GLY A 248 6.08 2.43 -19.95
CA GLY A 248 6.30 2.36 -18.50
C GLY A 248 5.68 1.15 -17.83
N SER A 249 6.11 0.87 -16.60
CA SER A 249 5.52 -0.15 -15.75
C SER A 249 5.13 0.43 -14.39
N ILE A 250 3.89 0.22 -13.98
CA ILE A 250 3.39 0.59 -12.66
C ILE A 250 3.04 -0.70 -11.92
N VAL A 251 3.64 -0.88 -10.75
CA VAL A 251 3.45 -2.01 -9.85
C VAL A 251 2.80 -1.48 -8.58
N LEU A 252 1.54 -1.82 -8.35
CA LEU A 252 0.82 -1.42 -7.14
C LEU A 252 0.90 -2.55 -6.10
N VAL A 253 1.31 -2.21 -4.87
CA VAL A 253 1.30 -3.19 -3.77
C VAL A 253 -0.09 -3.21 -3.14
N ALA A 254 -0.90 -4.16 -3.58
CA ALA A 254 -2.22 -4.45 -3.04
C ALA A 254 -2.10 -5.34 -1.78
N SER A 255 -2.85 -6.44 -1.71
CA SER A 255 -2.79 -7.47 -0.65
C SER A 255 -3.74 -8.61 -0.99
N MET A 256 -3.46 -9.83 -0.52
CA MET A 256 -4.47 -10.91 -0.50
C MET A 256 -5.77 -10.46 0.17
N SER A 257 -5.70 -9.52 1.12
CA SER A 257 -6.84 -8.94 1.84
C SER A 257 -7.83 -8.20 0.91
N GLY A 258 -7.42 -7.87 -0.31
CA GLY A 258 -8.33 -7.36 -1.34
C GLY A 258 -9.09 -8.45 -2.10
N SER A 259 -8.80 -9.72 -1.85
CA SER A 259 -9.41 -10.90 -2.48
C SER A 259 -10.06 -11.85 -1.47
N VAL A 260 -9.66 -11.79 -0.19
CA VAL A 260 -10.23 -12.60 0.90
C VAL A 260 -10.50 -11.73 2.13
N VAL A 261 -11.20 -12.31 3.11
CA VAL A 261 -11.34 -11.72 4.45
C VAL A 261 -10.35 -12.41 5.38
N ASN A 262 -9.42 -11.64 5.93
CA ASN A 262 -8.45 -12.15 6.91
C ASN A 262 -9.13 -12.61 8.20
N TYR A 263 -8.54 -13.61 8.83
CA TYR A 263 -8.95 -14.14 10.13
C TYR A 263 -7.71 -14.33 11.02
N PRO A 264 -7.78 -14.05 12.34
CA PRO A 264 -8.98 -13.71 13.12
C PRO A 264 -9.32 -12.22 13.20
N GLN A 265 -8.44 -11.33 12.75
CA GLN A 265 -8.56 -9.88 12.96
C GLN A 265 -9.64 -9.23 12.09
N GLU A 266 -10.41 -8.31 12.69
CA GLU A 266 -11.31 -7.44 11.95
C GLU A 266 -10.55 -6.26 11.33
N GLN A 267 -10.71 -6.07 10.02
CA GLN A 267 -10.00 -5.04 9.25
C GLN A 267 -10.71 -4.67 7.95
N SER A 268 -12.05 -4.54 8.00
CA SER A 268 -12.91 -4.35 6.81
C SER A 268 -12.50 -3.17 5.92
N CYS A 269 -12.09 -2.05 6.51
CA CYS A 269 -11.61 -0.88 5.76
C CYS A 269 -10.32 -1.19 4.98
N TYR A 270 -9.38 -1.92 5.59
CA TYR A 270 -8.15 -2.32 4.91
C TYR A 270 -8.45 -3.23 3.73
N ASN A 271 -9.28 -4.24 3.94
CA ASN A 271 -9.72 -5.17 2.88
C ASN A 271 -10.38 -4.41 1.72
N ALA A 272 -11.32 -3.52 2.03
CA ALA A 272 -11.99 -2.67 1.04
C ALA A 272 -10.99 -1.78 0.27
N SER A 273 -10.03 -1.17 0.97
CA SER A 273 -9.00 -0.33 0.33
C SER A 273 -8.16 -1.13 -0.67
N LYS A 274 -7.74 -2.35 -0.31
CA LYS A 274 -6.88 -3.18 -1.16
C LYS A 274 -7.64 -3.83 -2.30
N ALA A 275 -8.93 -4.16 -2.12
CA ALA A 275 -9.82 -4.54 -3.22
C ALA A 275 -9.99 -3.38 -4.22
N GLY A 276 -10.14 -2.15 -3.70
CA GLY A 276 -10.16 -0.93 -4.50
C GLY A 276 -8.89 -0.75 -5.33
N VAL A 277 -7.71 -0.97 -4.75
CA VAL A 277 -6.42 -0.89 -5.46
C VAL A 277 -6.34 -1.92 -6.59
N ILE A 278 -6.77 -3.16 -6.35
CA ILE A 278 -6.78 -4.22 -7.37
C ILE A 278 -7.65 -3.82 -8.57
N GLN A 279 -8.87 -3.34 -8.32
CA GLN A 279 -9.77 -2.95 -9.39
C GLN A 279 -9.32 -1.65 -10.07
N PHE A 280 -8.77 -0.70 -9.31
CA PHE A 280 -8.15 0.51 -9.84
C PHE A 280 -7.03 0.17 -10.84
N ALA A 281 -6.13 -0.75 -10.48
CA ALA A 281 -5.05 -1.19 -11.37
C ALA A 281 -5.58 -1.72 -12.70
N LYS A 282 -6.64 -2.55 -12.67
CA LYS A 282 -7.29 -3.08 -13.88
C LYS A 282 -7.86 -1.98 -14.76
N SER A 283 -8.51 -0.98 -14.16
CA SER A 283 -9.07 0.15 -14.91
C SER A 283 -7.97 0.95 -15.61
N ILE A 284 -6.94 1.39 -14.88
CA ILE A 284 -5.89 2.21 -15.50
C ILE A 284 -4.98 1.41 -16.44
N ALA A 285 -4.84 0.11 -16.24
CA ALA A 285 -4.20 -0.78 -17.21
C ALA A 285 -4.91 -0.74 -18.57
N ALA A 286 -6.24 -0.83 -18.58
CA ALA A 286 -7.04 -0.77 -19.80
C ALA A 286 -6.98 0.62 -20.45
N GLU A 287 -7.07 1.69 -19.65
CA GLU A 287 -7.02 3.06 -20.14
C GLU A 287 -5.66 3.44 -20.74
N TRP A 288 -4.56 2.95 -20.14
CA TRP A 288 -3.20 3.38 -20.47
C TRP A 288 -2.43 2.41 -21.38
N ALA A 289 -3.00 1.25 -21.72
CA ALA A 289 -2.40 0.31 -22.68
C ALA A 289 -2.04 0.98 -24.01
N LYS A 290 -2.87 1.93 -24.50
CA LYS A 290 -2.59 2.72 -25.72
C LYS A 290 -1.32 3.57 -25.66
N TYR A 291 -0.84 3.87 -24.46
CA TYR A 291 0.41 4.60 -24.21
C TYR A 291 1.59 3.67 -23.92
N LYS A 292 1.42 2.34 -24.07
CA LYS A 292 2.41 1.32 -23.70
C LYS A 292 2.83 1.39 -22.23
N ILE A 293 1.90 1.80 -21.36
CA ILE A 293 2.07 1.78 -19.91
C ILE A 293 1.32 0.56 -19.38
N ARG A 294 2.02 -0.29 -18.64
CA ARG A 294 1.48 -1.48 -18.00
C ARG A 294 1.20 -1.18 -16.54
N VAL A 295 0.11 -1.72 -16.00
CA VAL A 295 -0.22 -1.58 -14.58
C VAL A 295 -0.59 -2.95 -14.02
N ASN A 296 0.13 -3.43 -13.02
CA ASN A 296 -0.13 -4.73 -12.38
C ASN A 296 -0.07 -4.58 -10.85
N CYS A 297 -0.68 -5.52 -10.14
CA CYS A 297 -0.62 -5.60 -8.68
C CYS A 297 0.26 -6.76 -8.21
N ILE A 298 0.97 -6.53 -7.12
CA ILE A 298 1.45 -7.56 -6.22
C ILE A 298 0.50 -7.60 -5.03
N SER A 299 -0.03 -8.77 -4.70
CA SER A 299 -0.90 -9.00 -3.55
C SER A 299 -0.26 -9.96 -2.56
N PRO A 300 0.57 -9.45 -1.62
CA PRO A 300 1.20 -10.29 -0.62
C PRO A 300 0.20 -10.85 0.39
N GLY A 301 0.54 -12.01 0.94
CA GLY A 301 -0.06 -12.54 2.15
C GLY A 301 0.54 -11.95 3.42
N TYR A 302 0.65 -12.76 4.48
CA TYR A 302 1.30 -12.35 5.72
C TYR A 302 2.83 -12.35 5.56
N MET A 303 3.41 -11.15 5.59
CA MET A 303 4.86 -10.95 5.44
C MET A 303 5.50 -10.66 6.80
N ASP A 304 6.68 -11.20 7.07
CA ASP A 304 7.45 -10.95 8.29
C ASP A 304 8.16 -9.59 8.27
N THR A 305 7.35 -8.54 8.39
CA THR A 305 7.83 -7.15 8.45
C THR A 305 8.00 -6.69 9.90
N ALA A 306 8.73 -5.59 10.11
CA ALA A 306 8.82 -4.94 11.42
C ALA A 306 7.45 -4.62 12.06
N LEU A 307 6.41 -4.36 11.26
CA LEU A 307 5.04 -4.14 11.74
C LEU A 307 4.44 -5.38 12.38
N ASN A 308 4.80 -6.56 11.88
CA ASN A 308 4.31 -7.84 12.40
C ASN A 308 5.19 -8.40 13.53
N ARG A 309 6.45 -7.97 13.65
CA ARG A 309 7.40 -8.39 14.70
C ARG A 309 7.15 -7.74 16.06
N VAL A 310 5.89 -7.69 16.51
CA VAL A 310 5.52 -7.19 17.84
C VAL A 310 4.93 -8.32 18.70
N PRO A 311 5.25 -8.36 20.02
CA PRO A 311 4.79 -9.45 20.90
C PRO A 311 3.27 -9.64 20.93
N ALA A 312 2.51 -8.56 20.74
CA ALA A 312 1.05 -8.58 20.73
C ALA A 312 0.45 -9.44 19.60
N LEU A 313 1.21 -9.75 18.55
CA LEU A 313 0.73 -10.51 17.39
C LEU A 313 1.11 -11.99 17.41
N GLU A 314 1.87 -12.47 18.41
CA GLU A 314 2.37 -13.87 18.40
C GLU A 314 1.26 -14.92 18.38
N ALA A 315 0.16 -14.70 19.09
CA ALA A 315 -1.01 -15.57 19.03
C ALA A 315 -1.66 -15.56 17.63
N GLN A 316 -1.77 -14.39 17.01
CA GLN A 316 -2.33 -14.24 15.68
C GLN A 316 -1.45 -14.88 14.61
N LYS A 317 -0.12 -14.72 14.70
CA LYS A 317 0.82 -15.38 13.78
C LYS A 317 0.68 -16.89 13.78
N LYS A 318 0.43 -17.53 14.93
CA LYS A 318 0.18 -18.98 14.98
C LYS A 318 -1.04 -19.36 14.13
N ILE A 319 -2.11 -18.59 14.24
CA ILE A 319 -3.33 -18.78 13.43
C ILE A 319 -3.02 -18.55 11.95
N TRP A 320 -2.37 -17.43 11.62
CA TRP A 320 -1.99 -17.10 10.23
C TRP A 320 -1.14 -18.19 9.58
N LYS A 321 -0.15 -18.73 10.29
CA LYS A 321 0.69 -19.84 9.81
C LYS A 321 -0.15 -21.10 9.60
N SER A 322 -0.98 -21.47 10.58
CA SER A 322 -1.83 -22.67 10.50
C SER A 322 -2.86 -22.64 9.36
N LEU A 323 -3.23 -21.45 8.88
CA LEU A 323 -4.14 -21.25 7.75
C LEU A 323 -3.40 -21.04 6.42
N THR A 324 -2.07 -20.93 6.44
CA THR A 324 -1.24 -20.83 5.24
C THR A 324 -0.70 -22.23 4.89
N PRO A 325 -0.93 -22.78 3.69
CA PRO A 325 -0.39 -24.09 3.29
C PRO A 325 1.13 -24.25 3.45
N GLN A 326 1.91 -23.18 3.28
CA GLN A 326 3.37 -23.20 3.52
C GLN A 326 3.77 -23.09 5.00
N ASP A 327 2.81 -22.99 5.94
CA ASP A 327 2.98 -22.96 7.40
C ASP A 327 4.01 -21.94 7.92
N ARG A 328 4.09 -20.78 7.26
CA ARG A 328 5.02 -19.69 7.62
C ARG A 328 4.51 -18.35 7.14
N LEU A 329 5.11 -17.29 7.68
CA LEU A 329 5.02 -15.96 7.08
C LEU A 329 6.02 -15.89 5.90
N GLY A 330 5.70 -15.07 4.90
CA GLY A 330 6.62 -14.76 3.81
C GLY A 330 7.76 -13.85 4.29
N GLY A 331 8.98 -14.10 3.83
CA GLY A 331 10.09 -13.17 3.94
C GLY A 331 9.84 -11.95 3.06
N VAL A 332 10.23 -10.77 3.54
CA VAL A 332 10.04 -9.50 2.82
C VAL A 332 10.75 -9.47 1.46
N ASP A 333 11.84 -10.21 1.34
CA ASP A 333 12.65 -10.41 0.13
C ASP A 333 11.98 -11.33 -0.90
N GLU A 334 11.02 -12.16 -0.52
CA GLU A 334 10.33 -13.07 -1.45
C GLU A 334 9.44 -12.32 -2.46
N LEU A 335 9.18 -11.02 -2.24
CA LEU A 335 8.50 -10.16 -3.21
C LEU A 335 9.43 -9.57 -4.27
N ASN A 336 10.75 -9.58 -4.02
CA ASN A 336 11.74 -8.84 -4.81
C ASN A 336 11.76 -9.31 -6.26
N GLY A 337 11.85 -10.63 -6.48
CA GLY A 337 11.87 -11.21 -7.82
C GLY A 337 10.60 -10.89 -8.62
N LEU A 338 9.44 -10.93 -7.98
CA LEU A 338 8.17 -10.57 -8.63
C LEU A 338 8.10 -9.07 -8.96
N CYS A 339 8.59 -8.21 -8.07
CA CYS A 339 8.68 -6.77 -8.32
C CYS A 339 9.55 -6.47 -9.53
N VAL A 340 10.77 -7.03 -9.59
CA VAL A 340 11.67 -6.87 -10.73
C VAL A 340 11.03 -7.42 -12.00
N PHE A 341 10.42 -8.60 -11.96
CA PHE A 341 9.73 -9.18 -13.12
C PHE A 341 8.64 -8.25 -13.68
N LEU A 342 7.74 -7.73 -12.82
CA LEU A 342 6.67 -6.82 -13.24
C LEU A 342 7.19 -5.46 -13.73
N ALA A 343 8.30 -4.97 -13.16
CA ALA A 343 8.98 -3.75 -13.57
C ALA A 343 9.77 -3.91 -14.90
N SER A 344 10.23 -5.12 -15.20
CA SER A 344 11.09 -5.45 -16.35
C SER A 344 10.31 -5.66 -17.66
N ASP A 345 11.04 -5.91 -18.74
CA ASP A 345 10.46 -6.16 -20.07
C ASP A 345 9.97 -7.61 -20.24
N SER A 346 10.33 -8.52 -19.32
CA SER A 346 9.80 -9.89 -19.30
C SER A 346 8.30 -9.97 -19.06
N SER A 347 7.69 -8.93 -18.51
CA SER A 347 6.24 -8.82 -18.32
C SER A 347 5.58 -7.87 -19.34
N SER A 348 6.21 -7.64 -20.49
CA SER A 348 5.75 -6.70 -21.53
C SER A 348 4.34 -6.98 -22.07
N PHE A 349 3.84 -8.21 -21.97
CA PHE A 349 2.46 -8.57 -22.34
C PHE A 349 1.50 -8.71 -21.14
N MET A 350 1.96 -8.42 -19.92
CA MET A 350 1.13 -8.45 -18.71
C MET A 350 0.72 -7.03 -18.30
N THR A 351 -0.59 -6.79 -18.28
CA THR A 351 -1.20 -5.57 -17.73
C THR A 351 -2.58 -5.91 -17.18
N GLY A 352 -2.99 -5.26 -16.08
CA GLY A 352 -4.24 -5.52 -15.35
C GLY A 352 -4.21 -6.78 -14.48
N ALA A 353 -3.06 -7.44 -14.33
CA ALA A 353 -2.95 -8.65 -13.52
C ALA A 353 -2.89 -8.32 -12.02
N ASN A 354 -3.53 -9.17 -11.20
CA ASN A 354 -3.31 -9.22 -9.77
C ASN A 354 -2.54 -10.50 -9.44
N VAL A 355 -1.28 -10.38 -9.03
CA VAL A 355 -0.43 -11.53 -8.71
C VAL A 355 -0.41 -11.74 -7.20
N ILE A 356 -1.08 -12.78 -6.73
CA ILE A 356 -1.12 -13.16 -5.31
C ILE A 356 0.14 -13.96 -4.96
N ILE A 357 0.77 -13.62 -3.83
CA ILE A 357 1.94 -14.30 -3.27
C ILE A 357 1.78 -14.39 -1.74
N ASP A 358 1.12 -15.44 -1.29
CA ASP A 358 0.59 -15.54 0.08
C ASP A 358 0.83 -16.89 0.75
N GLY A 359 1.78 -17.69 0.23
CA GLY A 359 2.06 -19.03 0.74
C GLY A 359 0.90 -20.03 0.53
N GLY A 360 -0.05 -19.70 -0.36
CA GLY A 360 -1.22 -20.51 -0.66
C GLY A 360 -2.44 -20.20 0.22
N TYR A 361 -2.41 -19.14 1.03
CA TYR A 361 -3.49 -18.80 1.96
C TYR A 361 -4.84 -18.68 1.24
N SER A 362 -4.88 -18.06 0.06
CA SER A 362 -6.10 -17.92 -0.74
C SER A 362 -6.44 -19.12 -1.62
N CYS A 363 -5.80 -20.28 -1.44
CA CYS A 363 -6.17 -21.50 -2.19
C CYS A 363 -7.42 -22.19 -1.65
N TYR A 364 -7.86 -21.85 -0.43
CA TYR A 364 -9.04 -22.41 0.23
C TYR A 364 -10.27 -21.51 0.13
#